data_AF-A0A2A2JEI1-F1
#
_entry.id   AF-A0A2A2JEI1-F1
#
_cell.length_a   1.000
_cell.length_b   1.000
_cell.length_c   1.000
_cell.angle_alpha   90.00
_cell.angle_beta   90.00
_cell.angle_gamma   90.00
#
_symmetry.space_group_name_H-M   'P 1'
#
loop_
_entity.id
_entity.type
_entity.pdbx_description
1 polymer ?
#
loop_
_entity_poly.entity_id
_entity_poly.type
_entity_poly.pdbx_seq_one_letter_code
_entity_poly.pdbx_strand_id
1 'polypeptide(L)'
;MRTFRNMRNKWSDRVLTVRFVISVVENPQGQEISSKFGDRLPGNFEQNEFSNGIYTVIVGNASVDVYCDMVTYNGGWTLFQSRVDGSYEFWDKSWAQYRDGFGDGIGDGKNYWLGLSKINLMTVKNAAVTLRIEMVGDGTPGAALPNGY
;
A
#
# COMPACT_ATOMS: atom_id res chain seq x y z
N MET A 1 13.87 21.87 -29.64
CA MET A 1 13.73 20.57 -28.94
C MET A 1 14.09 20.74 -27.46
N ARG A 2 13.27 21.49 -26.73
CA ARG A 2 13.34 21.66 -25.27
C ARG A 2 11.97 21.25 -24.75
N THR A 3 11.92 20.44 -23.68
CA THR A 3 10.88 20.40 -22.61
C THR A 3 10.28 19.06 -22.17
N PHE A 4 10.55 17.89 -22.77
CA PHE A 4 10.15 16.63 -22.11
C PHE A 4 10.99 16.30 -20.86
N ARG A 5 12.31 16.56 -20.92
CA ARG A 5 13.22 16.38 -19.77
C ARG A 5 12.91 17.34 -18.61
N ASN A 6 12.40 18.54 -18.91
CA ASN A 6 12.06 19.53 -17.89
C ASN A 6 10.74 19.23 -17.16
N MET A 7 9.79 18.56 -17.83
CA MET A 7 8.57 18.09 -17.19
C MET A 7 8.86 16.96 -16.22
N ARG A 8 9.69 15.98 -16.61
CA ARG A 8 10.05 14.83 -15.75
C ARG A 8 10.62 15.25 -14.40
N ASN A 9 11.50 16.26 -14.40
CA ASN A 9 12.08 16.81 -13.17
C ASN A 9 11.01 17.53 -12.34
N LYS A 10 10.17 18.39 -12.97
CA LYS A 10 9.09 19.10 -12.27
C LYS A 10 8.01 18.20 -11.64
N TRP A 11 7.71 17.03 -12.22
CA TRP A 11 6.76 16.07 -11.66
C TRP A 11 7.39 15.22 -10.56
N SER A 12 8.68 14.88 -10.70
CA SER A 12 9.44 14.18 -9.66
C SER A 12 9.63 15.00 -8.38
N ASP A 13 9.69 16.33 -8.50
CA ASP A 13 9.91 17.23 -7.36
C ASP A 13 8.64 17.53 -6.55
N ARG A 14 7.44 17.16 -7.05
CA ARG A 14 6.14 17.58 -6.48
C ARG A 14 5.32 16.47 -5.83
N VAL A 15 5.56 15.22 -6.21
CA VAL A 15 4.94 14.06 -5.57
C VAL A 15 5.98 13.43 -4.68
N LEU A 16 5.79 13.59 -3.38
CA LEU A 16 6.72 13.08 -2.37
C LEU A 16 6.49 11.58 -2.21
N THR A 17 5.23 11.16 -2.01
CA THR A 17 4.91 9.75 -1.80
C THR A 17 3.66 9.31 -2.57
N VAL A 18 3.65 8.06 -3.00
CA VAL A 18 2.51 7.39 -3.63
C VAL A 18 2.37 6.01 -3.02
N ARG A 19 1.19 5.66 -2.52
CA ARG A 19 0.91 4.36 -1.89
C ARG A 19 -0.34 3.77 -2.51
N PHE A 20 -0.26 2.53 -2.98
CA PHE A 20 -1.42 1.77 -3.42
C PHE A 20 -1.70 0.64 -2.44
N VAL A 21 -2.92 0.63 -1.90
CA VAL A 21 -3.37 -0.37 -0.94
C VAL A 21 -4.65 -1.06 -1.45
N ILE A 22 -4.82 -2.34 -1.14
CA ILE A 22 -6.05 -3.10 -1.42
C ILE A 22 -6.71 -3.57 -0.13
N SER A 23 -8.03 -3.67 -0.12
CA SER A 23 -8.81 -4.19 1.01
C SER A 23 -8.73 -5.72 1.09
N VAL A 24 -7.55 -6.26 1.37
CA VAL A 24 -7.33 -7.70 1.49
C VAL A 24 -6.41 -7.95 2.69
N VAL A 25 -6.96 -8.45 3.78
CA VAL A 25 -6.16 -9.03 4.84
C VAL A 25 -6.90 -10.25 5.35
N GLU A 26 -6.47 -11.43 4.92
CA GLU A 26 -6.88 -12.68 5.55
C GLU A 26 -5.71 -13.24 6.35
N ASN A 27 -5.95 -13.60 7.61
CA ASN A 27 -4.94 -14.27 8.41
C ASN A 27 -4.70 -15.70 7.90
N PRO A 28 -3.64 -16.39 8.37
CA PRO A 28 -3.38 -17.78 7.97
C PRO A 28 -4.48 -18.79 8.28
N GLN A 29 -5.44 -18.42 9.12
CA GLN A 29 -6.63 -19.20 9.47
C GLN A 29 -7.81 -18.92 8.52
N GLY A 30 -7.61 -18.14 7.44
CA GLY A 30 -8.64 -17.81 6.45
C GLY A 30 -9.71 -16.86 6.99
N GLN A 31 -9.45 -16.20 8.12
CA GLN A 31 -10.33 -15.18 8.65
C GLN A 31 -9.93 -13.84 8.04
N GLU A 32 -10.89 -13.15 7.43
CA GLU A 32 -10.74 -11.74 7.15
C GLU A 32 -10.35 -11.03 8.45
N ILE A 33 -9.17 -10.44 8.49
CA ILE A 33 -8.76 -9.55 9.57
C ILE A 33 -9.75 -8.36 9.61
N SER A 34 -10.40 -8.03 8.47
CA SER A 34 -11.52 -7.09 8.37
C SER A 34 -12.83 -7.49 9.06
N SER A 35 -13.17 -8.78 9.05
CA SER A 35 -14.50 -9.27 9.51
C SER A 35 -14.75 -9.11 11.01
N LYS A 36 -13.72 -8.77 11.80
CA LYS A 36 -13.88 -8.47 13.24
C LYS A 36 -14.06 -6.98 13.57
N PHE A 37 -14.01 -6.09 12.56
CA PHE A 37 -14.13 -4.63 12.77
C PHE A 37 -15.56 -4.09 12.84
N GLY A 38 -16.55 -4.80 12.28
CA GLY A 38 -17.94 -4.32 12.17
C GLY A 38 -18.86 -4.59 13.37
N ASP A 39 -18.58 -5.61 14.18
CA ASP A 39 -19.55 -6.15 15.15
C ASP A 39 -19.23 -5.85 16.62
N ARG A 40 -18.27 -4.96 16.92
CA ARG A 40 -17.85 -4.70 18.31
C ARG A 40 -18.59 -3.50 18.90
N LEU A 41 -19.61 -3.80 19.72
CA LEU A 41 -20.35 -2.84 20.56
C LEU A 41 -19.42 -2.05 21.51
N PRO A 42 -19.79 -0.81 21.89
CA PRO A 42 -19.00 -0.01 22.81
C PRO A 42 -19.13 -0.56 24.23
N GLY A 43 -18.04 -1.05 24.83
CA GLY A 43 -18.06 -1.42 26.24
C GLY A 43 -16.90 -2.26 26.75
N ASN A 44 -16.23 -3.05 25.89
CA ASN A 44 -15.18 -3.96 26.35
C ASN A 44 -13.86 -3.67 25.61
N PHE A 45 -13.08 -2.72 26.15
CA PHE A 45 -11.74 -2.37 25.71
C PHE A 45 -10.71 -3.45 26.11
N GLU A 46 -10.86 -4.66 25.60
CA GLU A 46 -9.65 -5.44 25.29
C GLU A 46 -9.18 -4.95 23.93
N GLN A 47 -8.42 -3.85 23.95
CA GLN A 47 -7.75 -3.34 22.77
C GLN A 47 -6.73 -4.37 22.31
N ASN A 48 -7.13 -5.26 21.40
CA ASN A 48 -6.14 -5.80 20.48
C ASN A 48 -5.75 -4.63 19.57
N GLU A 49 -4.80 -3.82 20.03
CA GLU A 49 -4.20 -2.72 19.26
C GLU A 49 -3.44 -3.33 18.07
N PHE A 50 -4.16 -3.61 16.99
CA PHE A 50 -3.53 -3.92 15.72
C PHE A 50 -2.88 -2.64 15.19
N SER A 51 -1.56 -2.55 15.31
CA SER A 51 -0.79 -1.44 14.77
C SER A 51 -0.44 -1.69 13.29
N ASN A 52 -0.18 -0.62 12.55
CA ASN A 52 0.41 -0.75 11.23
C ASN A 52 1.73 -1.54 11.32
N GLY A 53 1.98 -2.43 10.36
CA GLY A 53 3.16 -3.30 10.45
C GLY A 53 3.20 -4.38 9.39
N ILE A 54 4.20 -5.25 9.50
CA ILE A 54 4.35 -6.42 8.64
C ILE A 54 3.56 -7.57 9.25
N TYR A 55 2.70 -8.18 8.45
CA TYR A 55 1.89 -9.34 8.80
C TYR A 55 2.11 -10.44 7.78
N THR A 56 2.11 -11.69 8.24
CA THR A 56 2.13 -12.85 7.35
C THR A 56 0.70 -13.24 7.00
N VAL A 57 0.37 -13.21 5.71
CA VAL A 57 -0.94 -13.58 5.15
C VAL A 57 -0.81 -14.78 4.21
N ILE A 58 -1.90 -15.50 3.97
CA ILE A 58 -1.91 -16.62 3.02
C ILE A 58 -2.42 -16.14 1.68
N VAL A 59 -1.58 -16.26 0.65
CA VAL A 59 -1.88 -15.90 -0.74
C VAL A 59 -1.82 -17.17 -1.59
N GLY A 60 -2.98 -17.64 -2.04
CA GLY A 60 -3.09 -18.98 -2.63
C GLY A 60 -2.75 -20.05 -1.59
N ASN A 61 -1.63 -20.75 -1.80
CA ASN A 61 -1.14 -21.80 -0.89
C ASN A 61 0.20 -21.43 -0.21
N ALA A 62 0.59 -20.14 -0.23
CA ALA A 62 1.86 -19.68 0.30
C ALA A 62 1.67 -18.62 1.38
N SER A 63 2.50 -18.69 2.43
CA SER A 63 2.65 -17.60 3.41
C SER A 63 3.50 -16.49 2.82
N VAL A 64 2.98 -15.27 2.86
CA VAL A 64 3.61 -14.08 2.30
C VAL A 64 3.55 -12.97 3.35
N ASP A 65 4.70 -12.34 3.61
CA ASP A 65 4.74 -11.14 4.42
C ASP A 65 4.24 -9.95 3.60
N VAL A 66 3.36 -9.14 4.18
CA VAL A 66 2.82 -7.92 3.58
C VAL A 66 2.77 -6.82 4.64
N TYR A 67 2.83 -5.57 4.19
CA TYR A 67 2.59 -4.45 5.11
C TYR A 67 1.09 -4.17 5.18
N CYS A 68 0.52 -4.24 6.38
CA CYS A 68 -0.87 -3.91 6.65
C CYS A 68 -1.00 -2.57 7.36
N ASP A 69 -1.86 -1.72 6.82
CA ASP A 69 -2.40 -0.55 7.49
C ASP A 69 -3.71 -0.95 8.19
N MET A 70 -3.64 -0.97 9.52
CA MET A 70 -4.67 -1.44 10.43
C MET A 70 -5.42 -0.29 11.12
N VAL A 71 -5.05 0.95 10.80
CA VAL A 71 -5.57 2.15 11.47
C VAL A 71 -6.44 2.99 10.52
N THR A 72 -5.99 3.19 9.28
CA THR A 72 -6.67 4.11 8.35
C THR A 72 -7.99 3.51 7.85
N TYR A 73 -9.09 4.28 7.92
CA TYR A 73 -10.43 3.84 7.48
C TYR A 73 -10.82 2.44 7.99
N ASN A 74 -10.77 2.25 9.32
CA ASN A 74 -11.04 0.98 10.02
C ASN A 74 -10.06 -0.16 9.70
N GLY A 75 -8.91 0.13 9.09
CA GLY A 75 -7.86 -0.85 8.85
C GLY A 75 -8.22 -1.89 7.79
N GLY A 76 -7.44 -2.97 7.74
CA GLY A 76 -7.64 -4.04 6.76
C GLY A 76 -7.10 -3.71 5.37
N TRP A 77 -6.06 -2.88 5.30
CA TRP A 77 -5.46 -2.46 4.04
C TRP A 77 -4.09 -3.10 3.85
N THR A 78 -3.89 -3.79 2.74
CA THR A 78 -2.57 -4.32 2.36
C THR A 78 -1.89 -3.36 1.38
N LEU A 79 -0.74 -2.84 1.76
CA LEU A 79 0.13 -2.05 0.89
C LEU A 79 0.86 -2.98 -0.08
N PHE A 80 0.62 -2.78 -1.38
CA PHE A 80 1.26 -3.59 -2.42
C PHE A 80 2.21 -2.79 -3.30
N GLN A 81 2.11 -1.46 -3.26
CA GLN A 81 3.02 -0.57 -3.95
C GLN A 81 3.25 0.69 -3.12
N SER A 82 4.51 1.08 -2.98
CA SER A 82 4.89 2.30 -2.29
C SER A 82 6.03 3.00 -3.02
N ARG A 83 5.93 4.32 -3.10
CA ARG A 83 6.98 5.24 -3.54
C ARG A 83 7.14 6.28 -2.45
N VAL A 84 8.37 6.48 -2.04
CA VAL A 84 8.73 7.47 -1.02
C VAL A 84 9.65 8.54 -1.57
N ASP A 85 10.33 8.21 -2.67
CA ASP A 85 11.15 9.13 -3.43
C ASP A 85 11.42 8.58 -4.86
N GLY A 86 12.34 9.26 -5.55
CA GLY A 86 12.87 8.83 -6.85
C GLY A 86 14.12 7.94 -6.79
N SER A 87 14.53 7.45 -5.61
CA SER A 87 15.80 6.71 -5.45
C SER A 87 15.77 5.30 -6.03
N TYR A 88 14.58 4.68 -6.07
CA TYR A 88 14.39 3.35 -6.65
C TYR A 88 13.74 3.44 -8.03
N GLU A 89 14.37 2.81 -9.03
CA GLU A 89 13.88 2.83 -10.40
C GLU A 89 12.75 1.80 -10.63
N PHE A 90 11.53 2.29 -10.86
CA PHE A 90 10.40 1.42 -11.21
C PHE A 90 10.29 1.19 -12.73
N TRP A 91 10.71 2.16 -13.55
CA TRP A 91 10.47 2.14 -15.00
C TRP A 91 11.37 1.14 -15.74
N ASP A 92 12.58 0.87 -15.25
CA ASP A 92 13.51 -0.09 -15.84
C ASP A 92 13.46 -1.44 -15.11
N LYS A 93 12.35 -2.15 -15.29
CA LYS A 93 12.11 -3.47 -14.69
C LYS A 93 11.52 -4.41 -15.73
N SER A 94 12.05 -5.62 -15.78
CA SER A 94 11.55 -6.69 -16.63
C SER A 94 10.17 -7.16 -16.20
N TRP A 95 9.45 -7.84 -17.10
CA TRP A 95 8.17 -8.48 -16.77
C TRP A 95 8.29 -9.42 -15.57
N ALA A 96 9.38 -10.20 -15.48
CA ALA A 96 9.58 -11.14 -14.38
C ALA A 96 9.68 -10.42 -13.03
N GLN A 97 10.33 -9.26 -12.99
CA GLN A 97 10.38 -8.43 -11.79
C GLN A 97 9.01 -7.85 -11.43
N TYR A 98 8.21 -7.42 -12.41
CA TYR A 98 6.83 -6.99 -12.14
C TYR A 98 5.92 -8.15 -11.70
N ARG A 99 6.13 -9.36 -12.21
CA ARG A 99 5.43 -10.57 -11.76
C ARG A 99 5.79 -10.88 -10.31
N ASP A 100 7.08 -10.93 -10.00
CA ASP A 100 7.60 -11.52 -8.76
C ASP A 100 7.73 -10.51 -7.61
N GLY A 101 7.89 -9.23 -7.92
CA GLY A 101 8.13 -8.16 -6.94
C GLY A 101 9.57 -7.63 -6.98
N PHE A 102 9.74 -6.39 -6.50
CA PHE A 102 11.04 -5.72 -6.37
C PHE A 102 10.94 -4.58 -5.35
N GLY A 103 12.09 -4.05 -4.90
CA GLY A 103 12.13 -2.91 -3.98
C GLY A 103 13.20 -3.03 -2.90
N ASP A 104 13.19 -2.09 -1.97
CA ASP A 104 14.10 -2.00 -0.81
C ASP A 104 13.59 -2.75 0.43
N GLY A 105 12.62 -3.64 0.24
CA GLY A 105 11.93 -4.37 1.30
C GLY A 105 10.49 -3.92 1.50
N ILE A 106 9.74 -4.75 2.22
CA ILE A 106 8.32 -4.53 2.52
C ILE A 106 8.21 -3.55 3.68
N GLY A 107 7.40 -2.51 3.52
CA GLY A 107 7.12 -1.58 4.60
C GLY A 107 6.71 -0.20 4.13
N ASP A 108 6.01 0.50 5.02
CA ASP A 108 5.81 1.93 4.85
C ASP A 108 7.15 2.68 4.93
N GLY A 109 7.31 3.74 4.13
CA GLY A 109 8.61 4.40 4.03
C GLY A 109 9.62 3.68 3.13
N LYS A 110 9.24 2.59 2.43
CA LYS A 110 10.08 1.89 1.44
C LYS A 110 9.53 2.02 0.03
N ASN A 111 10.45 2.02 -0.94
CA ASN A 111 10.10 1.88 -2.35
C ASN A 111 9.97 0.38 -2.68
N TYR A 112 8.75 -0.11 -2.90
CA TYR A 112 8.58 -1.51 -3.28
C TYR A 112 7.32 -1.77 -4.12
N TRP A 113 7.38 -2.92 -4.78
CA TRP A 113 6.32 -3.55 -5.57
C TRP A 113 6.19 -5.00 -5.11
N LEU A 114 5.01 -5.37 -4.60
CA LEU A 114 4.76 -6.70 -4.03
C LEU A 114 4.83 -7.84 -5.06
N GLY A 115 4.47 -7.54 -6.31
CA GLY A 115 4.42 -8.50 -7.43
C GLY A 115 3.01 -8.82 -7.90
N LEU A 116 2.81 -8.80 -9.23
CA LEU A 116 1.51 -9.03 -9.86
C LEU A 116 0.93 -10.41 -9.54
N SER A 117 1.75 -11.46 -9.44
CA SER A 117 1.24 -12.80 -9.10
C SER A 117 0.53 -12.81 -7.75
N LYS A 118 1.09 -12.11 -6.75
CA LYS A 118 0.51 -12.03 -5.40
C LYS A 118 -0.75 -11.18 -5.40
N ILE A 119 -0.70 -10.03 -6.09
CA ILE A 119 -1.86 -9.12 -6.22
C ILE A 119 -3.02 -9.82 -6.93
N ASN A 120 -2.76 -10.58 -7.99
CA ASN A 120 -3.78 -11.34 -8.70
C ASN A 120 -4.44 -12.39 -7.80
N LEU A 121 -3.65 -13.19 -7.08
CA LEU A 121 -4.18 -14.20 -6.16
C LEU A 121 -5.02 -13.59 -5.04
N MET A 122 -4.60 -12.44 -4.49
CA MET A 122 -5.36 -11.70 -3.48
C MET A 122 -6.68 -11.13 -4.02
N THR A 123 -6.70 -10.66 -5.27
CA THR A 123 -7.88 -10.01 -5.87
C THR A 123 -8.88 -10.97 -6.49
N VAL A 124 -8.45 -12.15 -6.95
CA VAL A 124 -9.35 -13.18 -7.51
C VAL A 124 -10.17 -13.87 -6.42
N LYS A 125 -9.66 -13.93 -5.19
CA LYS A 125 -10.32 -14.61 -4.07
C LYS A 125 -11.58 -13.88 -3.58
N ASN A 126 -11.62 -12.55 -3.67
CA ASN A 126 -12.74 -11.73 -3.23
C ASN A 126 -13.24 -10.86 -4.39
N ALA A 127 -14.50 -11.00 -4.78
CA ALA A 127 -15.07 -10.23 -5.89
C ALA A 127 -15.22 -8.73 -5.60
N ALA A 128 -15.12 -8.31 -4.33
CA ALA A 128 -15.35 -6.96 -3.85
C ALA A 128 -14.08 -6.30 -3.27
N VAL A 129 -12.92 -6.50 -3.91
CA VAL A 129 -11.69 -5.78 -3.50
C VAL A 129 -11.77 -4.30 -3.87
N THR A 130 -11.53 -3.45 -2.88
CA THR A 130 -11.39 -2.00 -3.03
C THR A 130 -9.92 -1.62 -3.18
N LEU A 131 -9.61 -0.78 -4.17
CA LEU A 131 -8.32 -0.12 -4.34
C LEU A 131 -8.39 1.29 -3.75
N ARG A 132 -7.42 1.62 -2.89
CA ARG A 132 -7.21 2.98 -2.39
C ARG A 132 -5.82 3.46 -2.81
N ILE A 133 -5.77 4.68 -3.34
CA ILE A 133 -4.54 5.34 -3.77
C ILE A 133 -4.35 6.57 -2.91
N GLU A 134 -3.20 6.66 -2.27
CA GLU A 134 -2.81 7.81 -1.46
C GLU A 134 -1.61 8.49 -2.10
N MET A 135 -1.67 9.82 -2.13
CA MET A 135 -0.61 10.65 -2.70
C MET A 135 -0.37 11.82 -1.77
N VAL A 136 0.90 12.06 -1.45
CA VAL A 136 1.33 13.25 -0.70
C VAL A 136 2.20 14.09 -1.63
N GLY A 137 1.78 15.32 -1.86
CA GLY A 137 2.55 16.32 -2.59
C GLY A 137 3.32 17.25 -1.66
N ASP A 138 4.24 18.04 -2.21
CA ASP A 138 5.07 18.99 -1.46
C ASP A 138 4.33 20.21 -0.89
N GLY A 139 3.04 20.38 -1.22
CA GLY A 139 2.30 21.59 -0.88
C GLY A 139 2.88 22.77 -1.66
N THR A 140 2.06 23.41 -2.49
CA THR A 140 2.54 24.55 -3.29
C THR A 140 3.11 25.63 -2.37
N PRO A 141 4.31 26.21 -2.63
CA PRO A 141 4.78 27.35 -1.86
C PRO A 141 3.74 28.47 -1.89
N GLY A 142 3.10 28.75 -0.75
CA GLY A 142 1.98 29.69 -0.62
C GLY A 142 0.59 29.07 -0.39
N ALA A 143 0.46 27.76 -0.26
CA ALA A 143 -0.79 27.13 0.17
C ALA A 143 -1.04 27.43 1.67
N ALA A 144 -2.21 28.01 1.98
CA ALA A 144 -2.57 28.40 3.34
C ALA A 144 -2.67 27.20 4.32
N LEU A 145 -2.82 25.97 3.80
CA LEU A 145 -2.94 24.75 4.59
C LEU A 145 -2.22 23.59 3.89
N PRO A 146 -1.01 23.20 4.36
CA PRO A 146 -0.28 22.05 3.81
C PRO A 146 -0.99 20.71 4.02
N ASN A 147 -1.89 20.63 5.03
CA ASN A 147 -2.62 19.42 5.42
C ASN A 147 -4.14 19.68 5.58
N GLY A 148 -4.68 20.76 5.00
CA GLY A 148 -6.11 21.06 5.09
C GLY A 148 -6.87 20.32 3.99
N TYR A 149 -7.86 19.51 4.38
CA TYR A 149 -8.89 19.02 3.45
C TYR A 149 -9.62 20.17 2.78
#